data_AF-A0A6A3P6T2-F1
#
_entry.id   AF-A0A6A3P6T2-F1
#
_cell.length_a   1.000
_cell.length_b   1.000
_cell.length_c   1.000
_cell.angle_alpha   90.00
_cell.angle_beta   90.00
_cell.angle_gamma   90.00
#
_symmetry.space_group_name_H-M   'P 1'
#
loop_
_entity.id
_entity.type
_entity.pdbx_description
1 polymer ?
#
loop_
_entity_poly.entity_id
_entity_poly.type
_entity_poly.pdbx_seq_one_letter_code
_entity_poly.pdbx_strand_id
1 'polypeptide(L)'
;MPPKTQQKTKEQKMAAAMAGGKGKGKKKWSKGKVREKVANKVLYDQETYERLLVEVPKMKLITASAIVERLKVNAALARASIHELEENGTISKVLSHHAQLIFTRAVAAEE
;
A
#
# COMPACT_ATOMS: atom_id res chain seq x y z
N MET A 1 -44.64 -10.54 -42.55
CA MET A 1 -43.39 -11.33 -42.68
C MET A 1 -42.50 -11.01 -41.48
N PRO A 2 -42.08 -12.00 -40.67
CA PRO A 2 -41.26 -11.76 -39.48
C PRO A 2 -39.79 -11.43 -39.86
N PRO A 3 -39.12 -10.48 -39.19
CA PRO A 3 -37.74 -10.14 -39.51
C PRO A 3 -36.80 -11.25 -39.05
N LYS A 4 -35.99 -11.75 -40.00
CA LYS A 4 -34.93 -12.74 -39.79
C LYS A 4 -33.95 -12.23 -38.72
N THR A 5 -33.91 -12.91 -37.58
CA THR A 5 -32.89 -12.73 -36.55
C THR A 5 -31.50 -13.04 -37.13
N GLN A 6 -30.70 -12.00 -37.36
CA GLN A 6 -29.29 -12.13 -37.74
C GLN A 6 -28.52 -12.84 -36.61
N GLN A 7 -28.02 -14.03 -36.91
CA GLN A 7 -27.14 -14.78 -36.02
C GLN A 7 -25.80 -14.05 -35.91
N LYS A 8 -25.55 -13.39 -34.78
CA LYS A 8 -24.25 -12.79 -34.46
C LYS A 8 -23.16 -13.86 -34.44
N THR A 9 -22.04 -13.58 -35.11
CA THR A 9 -20.86 -14.43 -35.27
C THR A 9 -20.21 -14.80 -33.93
N LYS A 10 -19.58 -15.99 -33.87
CA LYS A 10 -19.01 -16.60 -32.64
C LYS A 10 -18.03 -15.69 -31.90
N GLU A 11 -17.35 -14.80 -32.61
CA GLU A 11 -16.40 -13.84 -32.03
C GLU A 11 -17.09 -12.74 -31.21
N GLN A 12 -18.26 -12.25 -31.63
CA GLN A 12 -19.03 -11.28 -30.86
C GLN A 12 -19.63 -11.89 -29.59
N LYS A 13 -19.93 -13.20 -29.60
CA LYS A 13 -20.36 -13.93 -28.40
C LYS A 13 -19.22 -14.19 -27.42
N MET A 14 -18.00 -14.44 -27.92
CA MET A 14 -16.80 -14.58 -27.07
C MET A 14 -16.34 -13.25 -26.47
N ALA A 15 -16.42 -12.14 -27.22
CA ALA A 15 -16.12 -10.81 -26.69
C ALA A 15 -17.11 -10.39 -25.57
N ALA A 16 -18.39 -10.71 -25.73
CA ALA A 16 -19.40 -10.47 -24.69
C ALA A 16 -19.21 -11.36 -23.45
N ALA A 17 -18.74 -12.61 -23.63
CA ALA A 17 -18.44 -13.51 -22.52
C ALA A 17 -17.18 -13.08 -21.72
N MET A 18 -16.18 -12.50 -22.39
CA MET A 18 -14.98 -11.95 -21.75
C MET A 18 -15.23 -10.61 -21.04
N ALA A 19 -16.20 -9.80 -21.50
CA ALA A 19 -16.55 -8.53 -20.86
C ALA A 19 -17.26 -8.68 -19.49
N GLY A 20 -17.84 -9.86 -19.21
CA GLY A 20 -18.58 -10.12 -17.97
C GLY A 20 -17.79 -10.81 -16.85
N GLY A 21 -16.54 -11.22 -17.11
CA GLY A 21 -15.91 -12.32 -16.37
C GLY A 21 -14.50 -12.08 -15.85
N LYS A 22 -14.11 -10.84 -15.50
CA LYS A 22 -12.88 -10.55 -14.74
C LYS A 22 -12.89 -9.08 -14.29
N GLY A 23 -13.29 -8.81 -13.05
CA GLY A 23 -12.93 -7.53 -12.40
C GLY A 23 -14.03 -6.75 -11.69
N LYS A 24 -15.32 -7.04 -11.90
CA LYS A 24 -16.37 -6.48 -11.03
C LYS A 24 -16.70 -7.48 -9.93
N GLY A 25 -15.95 -7.38 -8.84
CA GLY A 25 -16.24 -8.09 -7.60
C GLY A 25 -17.73 -7.99 -7.24
N LYS A 26 -18.26 -9.04 -6.59
CA LYS A 26 -19.66 -9.14 -6.14
C LYS A 26 -20.21 -7.76 -5.77
N LYS A 27 -21.30 -7.37 -6.43
CA LYS A 27 -21.99 -6.08 -6.23
C LYS A 27 -22.25 -5.91 -4.72
N LYS A 28 -21.42 -5.11 -4.05
CA LYS A 28 -21.58 -4.81 -2.62
C LYS A 28 -22.78 -3.87 -2.52
N TRP A 29 -23.92 -4.39 -2.05
CA TRP A 29 -25.19 -3.66 -1.95
C TRP A 29 -25.16 -2.54 -0.90
N SER A 30 -24.08 -2.38 -0.12
CA SER A 30 -24.00 -1.30 0.84
C SER A 30 -23.59 0.02 0.17
N LYS A 31 -24.51 1.00 0.21
CA LYS A 31 -24.24 2.42 -0.05
C LYS A 31 -23.47 3.01 1.14
N GLY A 32 -22.26 2.51 1.38
CA GLY A 32 -21.36 3.03 2.40
C GLY A 32 -20.60 4.25 1.89
N LYS A 33 -20.20 5.15 2.80
CA LYS A 33 -19.26 6.25 2.52
C LYS A 33 -17.94 5.63 2.04
N VAL A 34 -17.66 5.74 0.74
CA VAL A 34 -16.43 5.21 0.15
C VAL A 34 -15.31 6.19 0.43
N ARG A 35 -14.34 5.81 1.27
CA ARG A 35 -13.06 6.52 1.35
C ARG A 35 -12.28 6.21 0.07
N GLU A 36 -11.76 7.25 -0.58
CA GLU A 36 -10.96 7.06 -1.79
C GLU A 36 -9.74 6.19 -1.51
N LYS A 37 -9.42 5.32 -2.47
CA LYS A 37 -8.26 4.44 -2.39
C LYS A 37 -7.00 5.30 -2.58
N VAL A 38 -6.20 5.41 -1.53
CA VAL A 38 -4.90 6.09 -1.59
C VAL A 38 -3.95 5.27 -2.46
N ALA A 39 -3.24 5.94 -3.37
CA ALA A 39 -2.21 5.34 -4.20
C ALA A 39 -0.86 5.40 -3.45
N ASN A 40 -0.47 4.27 -2.86
CA ASN A 40 0.81 4.13 -2.17
C ASN A 40 1.92 3.76 -3.16
N LYS A 41 3.07 4.42 -3.07
CA LYS A 41 4.26 4.09 -3.87
C LYS A 41 4.84 2.74 -3.46
N VAL A 42 5.32 1.98 -4.45
CA VAL A 42 5.92 0.64 -4.25
C VAL A 42 7.45 0.66 -4.44
N LEU A 43 7.99 1.76 -4.94
CA LEU A 43 9.42 2.01 -5.10
C LEU A 43 9.73 3.40 -4.52
N TYR A 44 10.96 3.57 -4.02
CA TYR A 44 11.47 4.88 -3.63
C TYR A 44 11.99 5.63 -4.84
N ASP A 45 11.62 6.91 -4.92
CA ASP A 45 12.35 7.92 -5.67
C ASP A 45 13.45 8.49 -4.75
N GLN A 46 14.51 9.07 -5.33
CA GLN A 46 15.60 9.68 -4.57
C GLN A 46 15.10 10.67 -3.50
N GLU A 47 14.19 11.57 -3.87
CA GLU A 47 13.59 12.56 -2.97
C GLU A 47 12.75 11.94 -1.84
N THR A 48 12.12 10.79 -2.09
CA THR A 48 11.35 10.09 -1.04
C THR A 48 12.27 9.34 -0.08
N TYR A 49 13.40 8.84 -0.56
CA TYR A 49 14.38 8.16 0.27
C TYR A 49 15.10 9.14 1.20
N GLU A 50 15.53 10.30 0.70
CA GLU A 50 16.12 11.35 1.52
C GLU A 50 15.15 11.85 2.60
N ARG A 51 13.87 12.02 2.25
CA ARG A 51 12.83 12.35 3.24
C ARG A 51 12.67 11.28 4.31
N LEU A 52 12.74 10.00 3.96
CA LEU A 52 12.66 8.91 4.92
C LEU A 52 13.79 9.02 5.96
N LEU A 53 15.02 9.24 5.52
CA LEU A 53 16.20 9.34 6.40
C LEU A 53 16.08 10.51 7.38
N VAL A 54 15.44 11.61 6.97
CA VAL A 54 15.29 12.81 7.82
C VAL A 54 14.05 12.74 8.70
N GLU A 55 12.92 12.24 8.20
CA GLU A 55 11.65 12.26 8.91
C GLU A 55 11.53 11.12 9.92
N VAL A 56 12.01 9.91 9.59
CA VAL A 56 11.82 8.73 10.45
C VAL A 56 12.49 8.88 11.83
N PRO A 57 13.76 9.33 11.92
CA PRO A 57 14.42 9.53 13.22
C PRO A 57 13.83 10.66 14.06
N LYS A 58 13.11 11.61 13.45
CA LYS A 58 12.43 12.69 14.18
C LYS A 58 11.17 12.21 14.89
N MET A 59 10.57 11.11 14.43
CA MET A 59 9.33 10.59 14.99
C MET A 59 9.55 9.93 16.35
N LYS A 60 8.63 10.19 17.29
CA LYS A 60 8.64 9.53 18.61
C LYS A 60 8.23 8.07 18.52
N LEU A 61 7.21 7.76 17.70
CA LEU A 61 6.70 6.42 17.48
C LEU A 61 6.90 6.05 16.02
N ILE A 62 7.64 4.96 15.79
CA ILE A 62 8.01 4.48 14.46
C ILE A 62 7.37 3.11 14.27
N THR A 63 6.42 3.04 13.35
CA THR A 63 5.70 1.81 12.98
C THR A 63 5.45 1.82 11.46
N ALA A 64 5.21 0.64 10.88
CA ALA A 64 4.92 0.55 9.45
C ALA A 64 3.70 1.41 9.03
N SER A 65 2.68 1.52 9.89
CA SER A 65 1.51 2.37 9.63
C SER A 65 1.82 3.86 9.67
N ALA A 66 2.66 4.30 10.61
CA ALA A 66 3.08 5.70 10.70
C ALA A 66 3.86 6.15 9.45
N ILE A 67 4.74 5.30 8.94
CA ILE A 67 5.51 5.56 7.71
C ILE A 67 4.60 5.64 6.49
N VAL A 68 3.62 4.74 6.37
CA VAL A 68 2.64 4.73 5.26
C VAL A 68 1.84 6.03 5.23
N GLU A 69 1.43 6.55 6.38
CA GLU A 69 0.63 7.77 6.47
C GLU A 69 1.42 9.03 6.06
N ARG A 70 2.71 9.10 6.40
CA ARG A 70 3.57 10.26 6.11
C ARG A 70 4.11 10.25 4.67
N LEU A 71 4.78 9.16 4.29
CA LEU A 71 5.53 9.07 3.04
C LEU A 71 4.69 8.50 1.88
N LYS A 72 3.46 8.03 2.16
CA LYS A 72 2.56 7.40 1.17
C LYS A 72 3.22 6.24 0.44
N VAL A 73 3.98 5.44 1.17
CA VAL A 73 4.65 4.25 0.67
C VAL A 73 3.92 2.98 1.11
N ASN A 74 4.16 1.86 0.43
CA ASN A 74 3.57 0.58 0.80
C ASN A 74 4.16 0.05 2.13
N ALA A 75 3.34 -0.65 2.91
CA ALA A 75 3.73 -1.21 4.21
C ALA A 75 4.86 -2.25 4.11
N ALA A 76 4.94 -3.00 3.00
CA ALA A 76 6.03 -3.95 2.77
C ALA A 76 7.39 -3.24 2.69
N LEU A 77 7.44 -2.14 1.96
CA LEU A 77 8.64 -1.35 1.77
C LEU A 77 8.95 -0.50 3.02
N ALA A 78 7.93 -0.02 3.75
CA ALA A 78 8.12 0.58 5.07
C ALA A 78 8.76 -0.38 6.08
N ARG A 79 8.39 -1.67 6.07
CA ARG A 79 9.02 -2.69 6.93
C ARG A 79 10.49 -2.91 6.56
N ALA A 80 10.79 -2.99 5.26
CA ALA A 80 12.17 -3.11 4.80
C ALA A 80 13.03 -1.92 5.26
N SER A 81 12.53 -0.70 5.10
CA SER A 81 13.27 0.50 5.52
C SER A 81 13.44 0.63 7.02
N ILE A 82 12.50 0.12 7.81
CA ILE A 82 12.68 0.02 9.27
C ILE A 82 13.87 -0.89 9.59
N HIS A 83 14.02 -2.03 8.90
CA HIS A 83 15.18 -2.90 9.11
C HIS A 83 16.49 -2.24 8.68
N GLU A 84 16.52 -1.54 7.55
CA GLU A 84 17.71 -0.77 7.13
C GLU A 84 18.08 0.33 8.16
N LEU A 85 17.09 1.04 8.70
CA LEU A 85 17.31 2.07 9.71
C LEU A 85 17.72 1.49 11.08
N GLU A 86 17.26 0.28 11.40
CA GLU A 86 17.66 -0.48 12.58
C GLU A 86 19.13 -0.92 12.46
N GLU A 87 19.53 -1.45 11.29
CA GLU A 87 20.92 -1.83 10.99
C GLU A 87 21.87 -0.61 11.03
N ASN A 88 21.41 0.54 10.54
CA ASN A 88 22.14 1.80 10.61
C ASN A 88 22.17 2.42 12.03
N GLY A 89 21.45 1.84 13.00
CA GLY A 89 21.42 2.31 14.39
C GLY A 89 20.70 3.64 14.62
N THR A 90 19.94 4.13 13.64
CA THR A 90 19.24 5.42 13.74
C THR A 90 17.95 5.33 14.56
N ILE A 91 17.40 4.12 14.68
CA ILE A 91 16.17 3.82 15.43
C ILE A 91 16.41 2.65 16.38
N SER A 92 15.73 2.66 17.52
CA SER A 92 15.81 1.62 18.54
C SER A 92 14.53 0.79 18.58
N LYS A 93 14.69 -0.52 18.69
CA LYS A 93 13.58 -1.46 18.82
C LYS A 93 13.05 -1.47 20.25
N VAL A 94 11.73 -1.32 20.40
CA VAL A 94 11.07 -1.40 21.71
C VAL A 94 10.37 -2.74 21.88
N LEU A 95 9.55 -3.14 20.90
CA LEU A 95 8.78 -4.36 20.96
C LEU A 95 8.69 -5.01 19.58
N SER A 96 9.03 -6.30 19.50
CA SER A 96 8.73 -7.14 18.34
C SER A 96 7.64 -8.14 18.65
N HIS A 97 6.56 -8.07 17.87
CA HIS A 97 5.54 -9.09 17.76
C HIS A 97 5.27 -9.37 16.29
N HIS A 98 4.82 -10.58 15.96
CA HIS A 98 4.60 -10.98 14.55
C HIS A 98 3.62 -10.05 13.80
N ALA A 99 2.64 -9.49 14.52
CA ALA A 99 1.65 -8.58 13.95
C ALA A 99 2.04 -7.10 14.06
N GLN A 100 2.95 -6.73 14.96
CA GLN A 100 3.27 -5.34 15.26
C GLN A 100 4.73 -5.15 15.65
N LEU A 101 5.37 -4.23 14.95
CA LEU A 101 6.74 -3.79 15.18
C LEU A 101 6.71 -2.36 15.68
N ILE A 102 7.29 -2.12 16.85
CA ILE A 102 7.33 -0.81 17.49
C ILE A 102 8.78 -0.40 17.68
N PHE A 103 9.12 0.73 17.06
CA PHE A 103 10.41 1.38 17.15
C PHE A 103 10.26 2.80 17.68
N THR A 104 11.36 3.33 18.19
CA THR A 104 11.50 4.70 18.65
C THR A 104 12.76 5.30 18.04
N ARG A 105 12.86 6.63 18.01
CA ARG A 105 14.13 7.27 17.68
C ARG A 105 15.25 6.77 18.59
N ALA A 106 16.46 6.61 18.07
CA ALA A 106 17.62 6.40 18.91
C ALA A 106 17.82 7.63 19.78
N VAL A 107 17.68 7.47 21.10
CA VAL A 107 18.15 8.46 22.05
C VAL A 107 19.64 8.19 22.15
N ALA A 108 20.46 9.00 21.49
CA ALA A 108 21.83 9.13 21.94
C ALA A 108 21.72 9.46 23.43
N ALA A 109 22.27 8.62 24.30
CA ALA A 109 22.63 9.10 25.62
C ALA A 109 23.59 10.26 25.35
N GLU A 110 23.06 11.48 25.40
CA GLU A 110 23.91 12.67 25.49
C GLU A 110 24.75 12.45 26.74
N GLU A 111 26.08 12.37 26.56
CA GLU A 111 27.01 12.83 27.58
C GLU A 111 26.82 14.32 27.81
#